data_AF-A0A645EMQ5-F1
#
_entry.id   AF-A0A645EMQ5-F1
#
_cell.length_a   1.000
_cell.length_b   1.000
_cell.length_c   1.000
_cell.angle_alpha   90.00
_cell.angle_beta   90.00
_cell.angle_gamma   90.00
#
_symmetry.space_group_name_H-M   'P 1'
#
loop_
_entity.id
_entity.type
_entity.pdbx_description
1 polymer ?
#
loop_
_entity_poly.entity_id
_entity_poly.type
_entity_poly.pdbx_seq_one_letter_code
_entity_poly.pdbx_strand_id
1 'polypeptide(L)'
;MAGRGTGVLKALTHLVNTVTAELVSTNAKLKYMSLHDSLTGLYNRTFFEQEVKRFDSLNAKVGVIICDLAFLKMLNDVLGHAVGDKALRSAADIIAGSCPEDAVVARIGGDEFAVLVDNAELPMLADIRNKILTAAADDRCRNPESYLYLSVGFALKGNGATKSIGDAIKMADANMYHHKLADKNKVRQEISRHLQLGKASHLAFGDSVHQNSRLL
;
A
#
# COMPACT_ATOMS: atom_id res chain seq x y z
N MET A 1 54.32 -14.80 31.29
CA MET A 1 53.22 -15.69 30.88
C MET A 1 51.84 -15.01 30.74
N ALA A 2 51.74 -13.67 30.70
CA ALA A 2 50.45 -12.95 30.72
C ALA A 2 49.78 -12.65 29.35
N GLY A 3 50.37 -13.06 28.22
CA GLY A 3 49.93 -12.64 26.88
C GLY A 3 48.96 -13.56 26.14
N ARG A 4 48.82 -14.84 26.55
CA ARG A 4 47.97 -15.81 25.83
C ARG A 4 46.48 -15.74 26.24
N GLY A 5 46.20 -15.46 27.51
CA GLY A 5 44.81 -15.38 28.01
C GLY A 5 44.04 -14.16 27.50
N THR A 6 44.74 -13.04 27.26
CA THR A 6 44.13 -11.80 26.75
C THR A 6 43.74 -11.90 25.27
N GLY A 7 44.49 -12.67 24.46
CA GLY A 7 44.15 -12.93 23.05
C GLY A 7 42.91 -13.80 22.90
N VAL A 8 42.79 -14.87 23.69
CA VAL A 8 41.61 -15.76 23.68
C VAL A 8 40.37 -15.02 24.18
N LEU A 9 40.49 -14.24 25.26
CA LEU A 9 39.38 -13.45 25.78
C LEU A 9 38.89 -12.41 24.76
N LYS A 10 39.81 -11.69 24.10
CA LYS A 10 39.46 -10.73 23.03
C LYS A 10 38.75 -11.39 21.85
N ALA A 11 39.24 -12.55 21.40
CA ALA A 11 38.62 -13.30 20.32
C ALA A 11 37.21 -13.79 20.71
N LEU A 12 37.03 -14.27 21.94
CA LEU A 12 35.73 -14.69 22.47
C LEU A 12 34.75 -13.50 22.56
N THR A 13 35.19 -12.35 23.10
CA THR A 13 34.36 -11.15 23.18
C THR A 13 33.96 -10.64 21.80
N HIS A 14 34.89 -10.64 20.84
CA HIS A 14 34.56 -10.27 19.46
C HIS A 14 33.54 -11.24 18.86
N LEU A 15 33.73 -12.55 19.00
CA LEU A 15 32.80 -13.56 18.48
C LEU A 15 31.40 -13.41 19.08
N VAL A 16 31.31 -13.25 20.41
CA VAL A 16 30.03 -13.02 21.10
C VAL A 16 29.37 -11.76 20.56
N ASN A 17 30.08 -10.64 20.47
CA ASN A 17 29.52 -9.39 19.96
C ASN A 17 29.04 -9.54 18.50
N THR A 18 29.80 -10.22 17.64
CA THR A 18 29.40 -10.47 16.24
C THR A 18 28.13 -11.31 16.16
N VAL A 19 28.08 -12.44 16.87
CA VAL A 19 26.91 -13.34 16.87
C VAL A 19 25.69 -12.65 17.49
N THR A 20 25.87 -11.89 18.58
CA THR A 20 24.78 -11.13 19.19
C THR A 20 24.25 -10.05 18.25
N ALA A 21 25.13 -9.32 17.55
CA ALA A 21 24.71 -8.31 16.57
C ALA A 21 23.94 -8.94 15.40
N GLU A 22 24.38 -10.09 14.90
CA GLU A 22 23.70 -10.83 13.83
C GLU A 22 22.33 -11.35 14.29
N LEU A 23 22.21 -11.86 15.51
CA LEU A 23 20.94 -12.30 16.09
C LEU A 23 19.96 -11.13 16.25
N VAL A 24 20.42 -9.98 16.75
CA VAL A 24 19.59 -8.77 16.88
C VAL A 24 19.13 -8.28 15.51
N SER A 25 20.03 -8.23 14.52
CA SER A 25 19.70 -7.83 13.15
C SER A 25 18.69 -8.77 12.51
N THR A 26 18.90 -10.08 12.65
CA THR A 26 17.99 -11.11 12.12
C THR A 26 16.62 -11.03 12.78
N ASN A 27 16.57 -10.87 14.10
CA ASN A 27 15.29 -10.71 14.82
C ASN A 27 14.55 -9.42 14.40
N ALA A 28 15.26 -8.32 14.19
CA ALA A 28 14.66 -7.08 13.70
C ALA A 28 14.08 -7.28 12.29
N LYS A 29 14.81 -7.96 11.40
CA LYS A 29 14.33 -8.28 10.05
C LYS A 29 13.12 -9.21 10.07
N LEU A 30 13.14 -10.26 10.90
CA LEU A 30 11.99 -11.16 11.08
C LEU A 30 10.77 -10.43 11.60
N LYS A 31 10.95 -9.54 12.59
CA LYS A 31 9.87 -8.70 13.11
C LYS A 31 9.30 -7.78 12.05
N TYR A 32 10.16 -7.12 11.27
CA TYR A 32 9.72 -6.27 10.15
C TYR A 32 8.93 -7.07 9.11
N MET A 33 9.46 -8.20 8.64
CA MET A 33 8.77 -9.07 7.68
C MET A 33 7.45 -9.62 8.21
N SER A 34 7.33 -9.82 9.53
CA SER A 34 6.09 -10.27 10.16
C SER A 34 5.01 -9.20 10.20
N LEU A 35 5.36 -7.92 10.11
CA LEU A 35 4.43 -6.79 10.31
C LEU A 35 4.25 -5.92 9.06
N HIS A 36 5.06 -6.11 8.03
CA HIS A 36 5.02 -5.34 6.78
C HIS A 36 4.69 -6.21 5.57
N ASP A 37 4.01 -5.60 4.59
CA ASP A 37 3.79 -6.19 3.27
C ASP A 37 5.07 -6.08 2.43
N SER A 38 5.59 -7.23 2.00
CA SER A 38 6.88 -7.30 1.29
C SER A 38 6.92 -6.56 -0.05
N LEU A 39 5.75 -6.33 -0.68
CA LEU A 39 5.68 -5.67 -1.98
C LEU A 39 5.67 -4.15 -1.87
N THR A 40 4.92 -3.63 -0.89
CA THR A 40 4.62 -2.20 -0.75
C THR A 40 5.39 -1.52 0.39
N GLY A 41 5.95 -2.28 1.33
CA GLY A 41 6.62 -1.75 2.52
C GLY A 41 5.67 -1.20 3.59
N LEU A 42 4.37 -1.09 3.29
CA LEU A 42 3.33 -0.72 4.26
C LEU A 42 3.19 -1.78 5.34
N TYR A 43 2.45 -1.46 6.40
CA TYR A 43 2.04 -2.49 7.35
C TYR A 43 1.18 -3.56 6.67
N ASN A 44 1.22 -4.78 7.17
CA ASN A 44 0.37 -5.86 6.68
C ASN A 44 -0.92 -5.97 7.49
N ARG A 45 -1.79 -6.89 7.05
CA ARG A 45 -3.04 -7.22 7.73
C ARG A 45 -2.86 -7.57 9.22
N THR A 46 -1.82 -8.32 9.57
CA THR A 46 -1.57 -8.73 10.95
C THR A 46 -1.32 -7.53 11.85
N PHE A 47 -0.50 -6.58 11.41
CA PHE A 47 -0.27 -5.34 12.17
C PHE A 47 -1.54 -4.49 12.26
N PHE A 48 -2.28 -4.35 11.15
CA PHE A 48 -3.55 -3.63 11.14
C PHE A 48 -4.54 -4.20 12.17
N GLU A 49 -4.73 -5.52 12.22
CA GLU A 49 -5.62 -6.18 13.18
C GLU A 49 -5.18 -5.98 14.65
N GLN A 50 -3.88 -5.85 14.91
CA GLN A 50 -3.36 -5.51 16.24
C GLN A 50 -3.72 -4.06 16.61
N GLU A 51 -3.50 -3.13 15.69
CA GLU A 51 -3.81 -1.71 15.90
C GLU A 51 -5.30 -1.46 16.04
N VAL A 52 -6.14 -2.20 15.30
CA VAL A 52 -7.59 -2.18 15.46
C VAL A 52 -7.98 -2.49 16.91
N LYS A 53 -7.43 -3.55 17.52
CA LYS A 53 -7.69 -3.89 18.93
C LYS A 53 -7.21 -2.79 19.88
N ARG A 54 -6.03 -2.22 19.61
CA ARG A 54 -5.47 -1.12 20.40
C ARG A 54 -6.40 0.09 20.37
N PHE A 55 -6.77 0.57 19.19
CA PHE A 55 -7.64 1.73 19.02
C PHE A 55 -9.06 1.51 19.49
N ASP A 56 -9.60 0.28 19.42
CA ASP A 56 -10.93 0.00 19.95
C ASP A 56 -11.00 0.23 21.47
N SER A 57 -9.94 -0.14 22.18
CA SER A 57 -9.81 0.02 23.64
C SER A 57 -9.66 1.48 24.09
N LEU A 58 -9.31 2.39 23.19
CA LEU A 58 -9.13 3.80 23.49
C LEU A 58 -10.46 4.56 23.43
N ASN A 59 -10.71 5.43 24.41
CA ASN A 59 -11.79 6.39 24.35
C ASN A 59 -11.39 7.62 23.52
N ALA A 60 -11.08 7.40 22.24
CA ALA A 60 -10.63 8.42 21.29
C ALA A 60 -11.44 8.34 19.99
N LYS A 61 -11.49 9.46 19.26
CA LYS A 61 -12.04 9.50 17.91
C LYS A 61 -11.01 8.93 16.95
N VAL A 62 -11.37 7.84 16.27
CA VAL A 62 -10.46 7.14 15.35
C VAL A 62 -11.09 7.10 13.96
N GLY A 63 -10.37 7.67 13.00
CA GLY A 63 -10.76 7.65 11.61
C GLY A 63 -10.33 6.35 10.95
N VAL A 64 -11.21 5.80 10.13
CA VAL A 64 -10.95 4.62 9.31
C VAL A 64 -11.15 4.98 7.85
N ILE A 65 -10.18 4.65 7.01
CA ILE A 65 -10.27 4.79 5.56
C ILE A 65 -9.99 3.41 4.95
N ILE A 66 -10.84 2.99 4.01
CA ILE A 66 -10.66 1.77 3.22
C ILE A 66 -10.49 2.16 1.75
N CYS A 67 -9.47 1.60 1.12
CA CYS A 67 -9.17 1.81 -0.30
C CYS A 67 -9.10 0.48 -1.06
N ASP A 68 -9.57 0.48 -2.29
CA ASP A 68 -9.53 -0.67 -3.21
C ASP A 68 -8.95 -0.22 -4.57
N LEU A 69 -7.92 -0.93 -5.03
CA LEU A 69 -7.31 -0.75 -6.36
C LEU A 69 -8.13 -1.49 -7.42
N ALA A 70 -8.81 -0.74 -8.27
CA ALA A 70 -9.73 -1.30 -9.22
C ALA A 70 -9.04 -2.17 -10.28
N PHE A 71 -9.63 -3.33 -10.55
CA PHE A 71 -9.30 -4.21 -11.67
C PHE A 71 -7.86 -4.77 -11.68
N LEU A 72 -7.20 -4.88 -10.52
CA LEU A 72 -5.85 -5.45 -10.41
C LEU A 72 -5.72 -6.82 -11.09
N LYS A 73 -6.69 -7.72 -10.92
CA LYS A 73 -6.69 -9.03 -11.58
C LYS A 73 -6.67 -8.90 -13.11
N MET A 74 -7.52 -8.03 -13.68
CA MET A 74 -7.55 -7.79 -15.12
C MET A 74 -6.22 -7.22 -15.62
N LEU A 75 -5.62 -6.31 -14.84
CA LEU A 75 -4.32 -5.73 -15.17
C LEU A 75 -3.23 -6.81 -15.23
N ASN A 76 -3.21 -7.70 -14.23
CA ASN A 76 -2.27 -8.83 -14.19
C ASN A 76 -2.49 -9.81 -15.36
N ASP A 77 -3.74 -10.13 -15.66
CA ASP A 77 -4.08 -11.09 -16.72
C ASP A 77 -3.72 -10.54 -18.11
N VAL A 78 -3.78 -9.21 -18.32
CA VAL A 78 -3.56 -8.57 -19.64
C VAL A 78 -2.13 -8.08 -19.84
N LEU A 79 -1.49 -7.52 -18.81
CA LEU A 79 -0.17 -6.88 -18.89
C LEU A 79 0.91 -7.58 -18.04
N GLY A 80 0.53 -8.62 -17.29
CA GLY A 80 1.44 -9.37 -16.43
C GLY A 80 1.58 -8.79 -15.02
N HIS A 81 2.02 -9.65 -14.10
CA HIS A 81 2.15 -9.33 -12.67
C HIS A 81 3.07 -8.14 -12.37
N ALA A 82 4.12 -7.94 -13.15
CA ALA A 82 5.05 -6.81 -12.94
C ALA A 82 4.34 -5.44 -13.00
N VAL A 83 3.31 -5.32 -13.85
CA VAL A 83 2.53 -4.08 -14.00
C VAL A 83 1.55 -3.92 -12.83
N GLY A 84 0.89 -4.99 -12.39
CA GLY A 84 0.06 -4.93 -11.19
C GLY A 84 0.86 -4.63 -9.92
N ASP A 85 2.06 -5.18 -9.80
CA ASP A 85 2.98 -4.89 -8.71
C ASP A 85 3.41 -3.43 -8.69
N LYS A 86 3.65 -2.83 -9.88
CA LYS A 86 3.92 -1.40 -10.01
C LYS A 86 2.70 -0.58 -9.57
N ALA A 87 1.50 -0.94 -10.01
CA ALA A 87 0.28 -0.25 -9.61
C ALA A 87 0.02 -0.32 -8.09
N LEU A 88 0.30 -1.46 -7.47
CA LEU A 88 0.21 -1.65 -6.01
C LEU A 88 1.20 -0.78 -5.25
N ARG A 89 2.45 -0.69 -5.71
CA ARG A 89 3.46 0.22 -5.12
C ARG A 89 3.04 1.67 -5.25
N SER A 90 2.59 2.10 -6.43
CA SER A 90 2.08 3.47 -6.63
C SER A 90 0.87 3.78 -5.77
N ALA A 91 -0.05 2.83 -5.59
CA ALA A 91 -1.18 2.98 -4.66
C ALA A 91 -0.69 3.18 -3.22
N ALA A 92 0.26 2.36 -2.77
CA ALA A 92 0.83 2.45 -1.44
C ALA A 92 1.50 3.81 -1.19
N ASP A 93 2.33 4.27 -2.12
CA ASP A 93 3.03 5.56 -2.02
C ASP A 93 2.04 6.73 -1.95
N ILE A 94 1.00 6.71 -2.79
CA ILE A 94 -0.02 7.76 -2.82
C ILE A 94 -0.88 7.77 -1.57
N ILE A 95 -1.30 6.60 -1.09
CA ILE A 95 -2.10 6.50 0.14
C ILE A 95 -1.26 6.98 1.32
N ALA A 96 -0.04 6.48 1.48
CA ALA A 96 0.85 6.88 2.57
C ALA A 96 1.18 8.39 2.52
N GLY A 97 1.56 8.91 1.35
CA GLY A 97 1.88 10.34 1.17
C GLY A 97 0.70 11.29 1.33
N SER A 98 -0.54 10.78 1.32
CA SER A 98 -1.76 11.57 1.56
C SER A 98 -2.17 11.62 3.04
N CYS A 99 -1.56 10.78 3.88
CA CYS A 99 -1.90 10.62 5.29
C CYS A 99 -0.92 11.37 6.21
N PRO A 100 -1.33 11.68 7.45
CA PRO A 100 -0.40 12.09 8.50
C PRO A 100 0.70 11.05 8.75
N GLU A 101 1.87 11.49 9.22
CA GLU A 101 3.04 10.63 9.47
C GLU A 101 2.78 9.55 10.54
N ASP A 102 1.92 9.83 11.50
CA ASP A 102 1.53 8.94 12.59
C ASP A 102 0.33 8.03 12.24
N ALA A 103 -0.20 8.13 11.02
CA ALA A 103 -1.28 7.25 10.57
C ALA A 103 -0.77 5.81 10.35
N VAL A 104 -1.59 4.83 10.74
CA VAL A 104 -1.33 3.42 10.41
C VAL A 104 -1.83 3.17 9.01
N VAL A 105 -0.93 3.03 8.05
CA VAL A 105 -1.25 2.70 6.65
C VAL A 105 -0.86 1.25 6.37
N ALA A 106 -1.83 0.43 5.98
CA ALA A 106 -1.64 -1.00 5.80
C ALA A 106 -2.23 -1.51 4.49
N ARG A 107 -1.59 -2.52 3.90
CA ARG A 107 -2.18 -3.37 2.86
C ARG A 107 -2.80 -4.59 3.54
N ILE A 108 -4.12 -4.70 3.46
CA ILE A 108 -4.90 -5.71 4.21
C ILE A 108 -5.41 -6.86 3.33
N GLY A 109 -5.36 -6.69 2.01
CA GLY A 109 -5.76 -7.68 1.02
C GLY A 109 -4.92 -7.60 -0.26
N GLY A 110 -5.38 -8.28 -1.32
CA GLY A 110 -4.69 -8.28 -2.61
C GLY A 110 -4.59 -6.87 -3.21
N ASP A 111 -5.73 -6.22 -3.38
CA ASP A 111 -5.91 -4.86 -3.90
C ASP A 111 -6.45 -3.88 -2.84
N GLU A 112 -6.55 -4.33 -1.59
CA GLU A 112 -7.18 -3.58 -0.49
C GLU A 112 -6.16 -2.98 0.48
N PHE A 113 -6.40 -1.72 0.84
CA PHE A 113 -5.61 -0.94 1.79
C PHE A 113 -6.52 -0.35 2.86
N ALA A 114 -5.97 -0.14 4.05
CA ALA A 114 -6.67 0.48 5.16
C ALA A 114 -5.78 1.50 5.87
N VAL A 115 -6.41 2.56 6.39
CA VAL A 115 -5.77 3.60 7.18
C VAL A 115 -6.49 3.77 8.50
N LEU A 116 -5.74 3.84 9.60
CA LEU A 116 -6.23 4.31 10.90
C LEU A 116 -5.57 5.65 11.23
N VAL A 117 -6.41 6.60 11.63
CA VAL A 117 -5.99 7.96 12.01
C VAL A 117 -6.47 8.23 13.43
N ASP A 118 -5.54 8.50 14.34
CA ASP A 118 -5.87 8.88 15.71
C ASP A 118 -6.38 10.33 15.79
N ASN A 119 -7.17 10.64 16.80
CA ASN A 119 -7.76 11.96 17.05
C ASN A 119 -8.41 12.61 15.80
N ALA A 120 -9.05 11.79 14.97
CA ALA A 120 -9.55 12.22 13.68
C ALA A 120 -10.89 12.98 13.77
N GLU A 121 -11.16 13.78 12.74
CA GLU A 121 -12.46 14.40 12.50
C GLU A 121 -12.95 14.13 11.07
N LEU A 122 -14.26 14.22 10.84
CA LEU A 122 -14.84 13.96 9.51
C LEU A 122 -14.27 14.85 8.40
N PRO A 123 -14.04 16.17 8.60
CA PRO A 123 -13.42 17.01 7.58
C PRO A 123 -12.00 16.54 7.23
N MET A 124 -11.20 16.16 8.23
CA MET A 124 -9.85 15.63 8.03
C MET A 124 -9.86 14.35 7.19
N LEU A 125 -10.80 13.42 7.44
CA LEU A 125 -10.91 12.20 6.65
C LEU A 125 -11.38 12.47 5.22
N ALA A 126 -12.27 13.44 5.03
CA ALA A 126 -12.69 13.89 3.71
C ALA A 126 -11.51 14.50 2.93
N ASP A 127 -10.67 15.30 3.59
CA ASP A 127 -9.46 15.88 3.00
C ASP A 127 -8.45 14.81 2.60
N ILE A 128 -8.19 13.82 3.47
CA ILE A 128 -7.30 12.69 3.15
C ILE A 128 -7.86 11.93 1.94
N ARG A 129 -9.16 11.60 1.92
CA ARG A 129 -9.81 10.97 0.76
C ARG A 129 -9.58 11.79 -0.51
N ASN A 130 -9.81 13.09 -0.47
CA ASN A 130 -9.67 13.95 -1.64
C ASN A 130 -8.22 14.03 -2.12
N LYS A 131 -7.23 14.06 -1.20
CA LYS A 131 -5.80 14.00 -1.53
C LYS A 131 -5.45 12.69 -2.24
N ILE A 132 -5.90 11.54 -1.73
CA ILE A 132 -5.66 10.23 -2.35
C ILE A 132 -6.22 10.20 -3.78
N LEU A 133 -7.47 10.63 -3.97
CA LEU A 133 -8.13 10.60 -5.27
C LEU A 133 -7.49 11.57 -6.26
N THR A 134 -7.09 12.77 -5.81
CA THR A 134 -6.43 13.77 -6.63
C THR A 134 -5.04 13.30 -7.04
N ALA A 135 -4.23 12.81 -6.10
CA ALA A 135 -2.90 12.29 -6.39
C ALA A 135 -2.94 11.08 -7.34
N ALA A 136 -3.93 10.21 -7.19
CA ALA A 136 -4.14 9.10 -8.14
C ALA A 136 -4.52 9.60 -9.53
N ALA A 137 -5.35 10.65 -9.64
CA ALA A 137 -5.67 11.26 -10.92
C ALA A 137 -4.45 11.94 -11.56
N ASP A 138 -3.67 12.68 -10.78
CA ASP A 138 -2.46 13.35 -11.24
C ASP A 138 -1.38 12.36 -11.70
N ASP A 139 -1.26 11.21 -11.03
CA ASP A 139 -0.40 10.12 -11.48
C ASP A 139 -0.82 9.59 -12.86
N ARG A 140 -2.12 9.34 -13.07
CA ARG A 140 -2.65 8.93 -14.38
C ARG A 140 -2.45 9.99 -15.47
N CYS A 141 -2.51 11.27 -15.12
CA CYS A 141 -2.25 12.36 -16.07
C CYS A 141 -0.77 12.43 -16.47
N ARG A 142 0.16 12.19 -15.53
CA ARG A 142 1.60 12.28 -15.77
C ARG A 142 2.20 11.01 -16.37
N ASN A 143 1.57 9.87 -16.12
CA ASN A 143 2.04 8.57 -16.56
C ASN A 143 0.95 7.85 -17.38
N PRO A 144 1.06 7.84 -18.72
CA PRO A 144 0.10 7.16 -19.61
C PRO A 144 -0.03 5.66 -19.36
N GLU A 145 0.94 5.03 -18.69
CA GLU A 145 0.91 3.61 -18.32
C GLU A 145 0.37 3.38 -16.89
N SER A 146 -0.10 4.41 -16.21
CA SER A 146 -0.71 4.27 -14.89
C SER A 146 -2.17 3.83 -14.99
N TYR A 147 -2.47 2.77 -14.24
CA TYR A 147 -3.82 2.21 -14.08
C TYR A 147 -4.35 2.43 -12.67
N LEU A 148 -3.92 3.52 -12.03
CA LEU A 148 -4.20 3.76 -10.63
C LEU A 148 -5.61 4.33 -10.42
N TYR A 149 -6.59 3.44 -10.36
CA TYR A 149 -7.98 3.77 -10.06
C TYR A 149 -8.32 3.28 -8.65
N LEU A 150 -8.55 4.20 -7.72
CA LEU A 150 -8.84 3.89 -6.33
C LEU A 150 -10.30 4.20 -6.00
N SER A 151 -10.96 3.23 -5.37
CA SER A 151 -12.21 3.48 -4.65
C SER A 151 -11.86 3.71 -3.19
N VAL A 152 -12.39 4.78 -2.61
CA VAL A 152 -12.05 5.22 -1.25
C VAL A 152 -13.31 5.55 -0.46
N GLY A 153 -13.46 4.95 0.71
CA GLY A 153 -14.50 5.22 1.69
C GLY A 153 -13.91 5.44 3.08
N PHE A 154 -14.60 6.21 3.91
CA PHE A 154 -14.14 6.49 5.27
C PHE A 154 -15.31 6.52 6.27
N ALA A 155 -14.96 6.40 7.55
CA ALA A 155 -15.86 6.49 8.68
C ALA A 155 -15.10 6.95 9.94
N LEU A 156 -15.83 7.41 10.95
CA LEU A 156 -15.25 7.93 12.19
C LEU A 156 -15.85 7.24 13.41
N LYS A 157 -15.02 6.51 14.17
CA LYS A 157 -15.36 5.99 15.51
C LYS A 157 -15.62 7.17 16.46
N GLY A 158 -16.66 7.06 17.28
CA GLY A 158 -16.91 8.03 18.37
C GLY A 158 -17.66 9.28 17.93
N ASN A 159 -18.29 9.26 16.75
CA ASN A 159 -19.16 10.33 16.25
C ASN A 159 -20.66 10.13 16.57
N GLY A 160 -20.99 9.16 17.44
CA GLY A 160 -22.36 8.77 17.75
C GLY A 160 -22.97 7.74 16.79
N ALA A 161 -22.60 7.77 15.50
CA ALA A 161 -23.06 6.80 14.51
C ALA A 161 -22.30 5.46 14.59
N THR A 162 -21.02 5.49 14.98
CA THR A 162 -20.23 4.27 15.23
C THR A 162 -19.62 4.31 16.62
N LYS A 163 -19.82 3.23 17.38
CA LYS A 163 -19.38 3.13 18.78
C LYS A 163 -18.05 2.38 18.90
N SER A 164 -17.85 1.35 18.08
CA SER A 164 -16.59 0.60 18.00
C SER A 164 -15.81 0.93 16.73
N ILE A 165 -14.52 0.62 16.73
CA ILE A 165 -13.71 0.67 15.51
C ILE A 165 -14.22 -0.33 14.47
N GLY A 166 -14.77 -1.47 14.90
CA GLY A 166 -15.34 -2.48 14.02
C GLY A 166 -16.54 -1.96 13.23
N ASP A 167 -17.38 -1.13 13.86
CA ASP A 167 -18.49 -0.46 13.18
C ASP A 167 -17.98 0.58 12.17
N ALA A 168 -16.94 1.33 12.53
CA ALA A 168 -16.30 2.29 11.63
C ALA A 168 -15.68 1.58 10.41
N ILE A 169 -15.00 0.44 10.59
CA ILE A 169 -14.47 -0.36 9.48
C ILE A 169 -15.59 -0.80 8.53
N LYS A 170 -16.69 -1.37 9.06
CA LYS A 170 -17.83 -1.80 8.24
C LYS A 170 -18.45 -0.64 7.47
N MET A 171 -18.58 0.53 8.10
CA MET A 171 -19.14 1.71 7.46
C MET A 171 -18.19 2.29 6.40
N ALA A 172 -16.88 2.31 6.66
CA ALA A 172 -15.87 2.76 5.69
C ALA A 172 -15.83 1.84 4.47
N ASP A 173 -15.91 0.52 4.68
CA ASP A 173 -16.00 -0.49 3.62
C ASP A 173 -17.27 -0.31 2.78
N ALA A 174 -18.43 -0.16 3.42
CA ALA A 174 -19.68 0.12 2.72
C ALA A 174 -19.61 1.41 1.88
N ASN A 175 -19.04 2.49 2.43
CA ASN A 175 -18.84 3.75 1.73
C ASN A 175 -17.86 3.60 0.55
N MET A 176 -16.80 2.79 0.71
CA MET A 176 -15.85 2.47 -0.35
C MET A 176 -16.55 1.69 -1.47
N TYR A 177 -17.37 0.70 -1.11
CA TYR A 177 -18.15 -0.09 -2.06
C TYR A 177 -19.16 0.76 -2.83
N HIS A 178 -19.84 1.70 -2.18
CA HIS A 178 -20.72 2.66 -2.85
C HIS A 178 -19.99 3.53 -3.86
N HIS A 179 -18.80 4.02 -3.51
CA HIS A 179 -17.94 4.76 -4.43
C HIS A 179 -17.50 3.88 -5.61
N LYS A 180 -17.08 2.64 -5.34
CA LYS A 180 -16.71 1.65 -6.35
C LYS A 180 -17.84 1.39 -7.34
N LEU A 181 -19.08 1.28 -6.86
CA LEU A 181 -20.25 1.08 -7.72
C LEU A 181 -20.58 2.28 -8.58
N ALA A 182 -20.50 3.50 -8.03
CA ALA A 182 -20.78 4.73 -8.75
C ALA A 182 -19.85 4.90 -9.97
N ASP A 183 -18.58 4.55 -9.82
CA ASP A 183 -17.56 4.75 -10.87
C ASP A 183 -17.25 3.48 -11.69
N LYS A 184 -17.82 2.32 -11.34
CA LYS A 184 -17.46 1.01 -11.90
C LYS A 184 -17.42 0.99 -13.44
N ASN A 185 -18.48 1.48 -14.07
CA ASN A 185 -18.61 1.45 -15.53
C ASN A 185 -17.65 2.43 -16.21
N LYS A 186 -17.50 3.63 -15.66
CA LYS A 186 -16.58 4.66 -16.15
C LYS A 186 -15.14 4.16 -16.07
N VAL A 187 -14.71 3.68 -14.90
CA VAL A 187 -13.36 3.15 -14.68
C VAL A 187 -13.08 1.97 -15.60
N ARG A 188 -14.04 1.04 -15.76
CA ARG A 188 -13.87 -0.10 -16.68
C ARG A 188 -13.66 0.35 -18.12
N GLN A 189 -14.42 1.33 -18.59
CA GLN A 189 -14.29 1.86 -19.95
C GLN A 189 -12.93 2.56 -20.14
N GLU A 190 -12.51 3.38 -19.17
CA GLU A 190 -11.22 4.06 -19.24
C GLU A 190 -10.04 3.08 -19.25
N ILE A 191 -10.05 2.06 -18.39
CA ILE A 191 -9.02 1.01 -18.37
C ILE A 191 -9.01 0.25 -19.69
N SER A 192 -10.19 -0.14 -20.21
CA SER A 192 -10.28 -0.84 -21.49
C SER A 192 -9.71 -0.01 -22.63
N ARG A 193 -9.98 1.30 -22.65
CA ARG A 193 -9.43 2.24 -23.63
C ARG A 193 -7.91 2.38 -23.48
N HIS A 194 -7.40 2.51 -22.25
CA HIS A 194 -5.96 2.57 -22.00
C HIS A 194 -5.24 1.29 -22.43
N LEU A 195 -5.83 0.11 -22.17
CA LEU A 195 -5.26 -1.17 -22.60
C LEU A 195 -5.23 -1.32 -24.13
N GLN A 196 -6.26 -0.83 -24.84
CA GLN A 196 -6.28 -0.83 -26.31
C GLN A 196 -5.20 0.11 -26.89
N LEU A 197 -5.06 1.31 -26.30
CA LEU A 197 -4.04 2.28 -26.71
C LEU A 197 -2.61 1.78 -26.41
N GLY A 198 -2.40 1.18 -25.24
CA GLY A 198 -1.11 0.60 -24.83
C GLY A 198 -0.67 -0.57 -25.72
N LYS A 199 -1.61 -1.40 -26.19
CA LYS A 199 -1.32 -2.44 -27.19
C LYS A 199 -0.91 -1.85 -28.53
N ALA A 200 -1.57 -0.77 -28.97
CA ALA A 200 -1.24 -0.10 -30.24
C ALA A 200 0.15 0.56 -30.21
N SER A 201 0.55 1.16 -29.08
CA SER A 201 1.89 1.74 -28.93
C SER A 201 2.99 0.67 -28.82
N HIS A 202 2.73 -0.47 -28.16
CA HIS A 202 3.71 -1.55 -28.08
C HIS A 202 3.93 -2.26 -29.44
N LEU A 203 2.88 -2.41 -30.26
CA LEU A 203 2.98 -2.90 -31.64
C LEU A 203 3.76 -1.93 -32.55
N ALA A 204 3.54 -0.62 -32.42
CA ALA A 204 4.24 0.39 -33.22
C ALA A 204 5.76 0.48 -32.95
N PHE A 205 6.20 0.15 -31.74
CA PHE A 205 7.63 0.07 -31.40
C PHE A 205 8.30 -1.26 -31.80
N GLY A 206 7.54 -2.36 -31.91
CA GLY A 206 8.06 -3.66 -32.34
C GLY A 206 8.45 -3.71 -33.83
N ASP A 207 7.75 -2.97 -34.69
CA ASP A 207 8.00 -2.99 -36.14
C ASP A 207 9.19 -2.11 -36.57
N SER A 208 9.62 -1.14 -35.75
CA SER A 208 10.78 -0.30 -36.06
C SER A 208 12.13 -0.99 -35.81
N VAL A 209 12.17 -2.05 -34.99
CA VAL A 209 13.41 -2.79 -34.71
C VAL A 209 13.71 -3.83 -35.79
N HIS A 210 12.69 -4.34 -36.49
CA HIS A 210 12.88 -5.33 -37.56
C HIS A 210 13.14 -4.76 -38.97
N GLN A 211 12.97 -3.45 -39.19
CA GLN A 211 13.32 -2.84 -40.47
C GLN A 211 14.78 -2.37 -40.58
N ASN A 212 15.51 -2.23 -39.47
CA ASN A 212 16.93 -1.81 -39.50
C ASN A 212 17.94 -2.97 -39.59
N SER A 213 17.49 -4.24 -39.60
CA SER A 213 18.37 -5.41 -39.76
C SER A 213 18.36 -6.00 -41.18
N ARG A 214 17.87 -5.25 -42.17
CA ARG A 214 17.86 -5.64 -43.60
C ARG A 214 18.67 -4.72 -44.52
N LEU A 215 19.45 -3.79 -43.95
CA LEU A 215 20.28 -2.83 -44.70
C LEU A 215 21.75 -2.79 -44.25
N LEU A 216 22.27 -3.88 -43.70
CA LEU A 216 23.71 -4.14 -43.56
C LEU A 216 24.05 -5.52 -44.12
#